data_AF-A0A382Y3M3-F1
#
_entry.id   AF-A0A382Y3M3-F1
#
_cell.length_a   1.000
_cell.length_b   1.000
_cell.length_c   1.000
_cell.angle_alpha   90.00
_cell.angle_beta   90.00
_cell.angle_gamma   90.00
#
_symmetry.space_group_name_H-M   'P 1'
#
loop_
_entity.id
_entity.type
_entity.pdbx_description
1 polymer ?
#
loop_
_entity_poly.entity_id
_entity_poly.type
_entity_poly.pdbx_seq_one_letter_code
_entity_poly.pdbx_strand_id
1 'polypeptide(L)'
;MHISDKDSELLAQLSKNGKASQRELAKETGVALGTVNTHIKQLENKKIIRGYLADIDPEKVGFNLTAIINLRIKKGTLMDVQASIANHSR
;
A
#
# COMPACT_ATOMS: atom_id res chain seq x y z
N MET A 1 -6.16 -7.34 -15.42
CA MET A 1 -4.98 -6.47 -15.21
C MET A 1 -3.78 -7.40 -15.12
N HIS A 2 -2.81 -7.31 -16.03
CA HIS A 2 -1.68 -8.26 -16.06
C HIS A 2 -0.46 -7.58 -15.45
N ILE A 3 -0.07 -8.02 -14.25
CA ILE A 3 1.21 -7.70 -13.62
C ILE A 3 2.15 -8.83 -13.99
N SER A 4 3.34 -8.50 -14.50
CA SER A 4 4.32 -9.54 -14.85
C SER A 4 4.90 -10.18 -13.58
N ASP A 5 5.46 -11.38 -13.70
CA ASP A 5 6.11 -12.05 -12.56
C ASP A 5 7.25 -11.19 -11.98
N LYS A 6 7.97 -10.47 -12.83
CA LYS A 6 9.04 -9.55 -12.43
C LYS A 6 8.53 -8.29 -11.75
N ASP A 7 7.39 -7.75 -12.18
CA ASP A 7 6.72 -6.66 -11.44
C ASP A 7 6.25 -7.13 -10.07
N SER A 8 5.73 -8.36 -9.97
CA SER A 8 5.30 -8.94 -8.69
C SER A 8 6.48 -9.12 -7.73
N GLU A 9 7.62 -9.61 -8.23
CA GLU A 9 8.85 -9.73 -7.46
C GLU A 9 9.39 -8.37 -7.01
N LEU A 10 9.38 -7.37 -7.91
CA LEU A 10 9.76 -5.99 -7.60
C LEU A 10 8.88 -5.37 -6.50
N LEU A 11 7.55 -5.55 -6.60
CA LEU A 11 6.60 -5.08 -5.60
C LEU A 11 6.81 -5.77 -4.25
N ALA A 12 7.15 -7.06 -4.26
CA ALA A 12 7.46 -7.80 -3.03
C ALA A 12 8.72 -7.26 -2.33
N GLN A 13 9.77 -6.91 -3.09
CA GLN A 13 10.97 -6.30 -2.50
C GLN A 13 10.72 -4.89 -2.00
N LEU A 14 9.99 -4.06 -2.75
CA LEU A 14 9.58 -2.72 -2.31
C LEU A 14 8.69 -2.77 -1.06
N SER A 15 7.85 -3.79 -0.91
CA SER A 15 7.01 -3.97 0.29
C SER A 15 7.84 -4.30 1.54
N LYS A 16 8.99 -4.96 1.38
CA LYS A 16 9.95 -5.22 2.47
C LYS A 16 10.79 -4.00 2.80
N ASN A 17 11.24 -3.28 1.77
CA ASN A 17 12.03 -2.07 1.91
C ASN A 17 11.63 -1.03 0.86
N GLY A 18 10.70 -0.15 1.23
CA GLY A 18 10.24 0.94 0.35
C GLY A 18 11.30 1.99 0.03
N LYS A 19 12.46 1.95 0.71
CA LYS A 19 13.61 2.84 0.46
C LYS A 19 14.73 2.16 -0.34
N ALA A 20 14.53 0.92 -0.79
CA ALA A 20 15.52 0.21 -1.58
C ALA A 20 15.90 1.03 -2.83
N SER A 21 17.18 1.15 -3.07
CA SER A 21 17.70 1.78 -4.29
C SER A 21 17.36 0.91 -5.49
N GLN A 22 17.21 1.54 -6.66
CA GLN A 22 16.98 0.81 -7.91
C GLN A 22 18.09 -0.23 -8.20
N ARG A 23 19.31 0.02 -7.71
CA ARG A 23 20.45 -0.91 -7.84
C ARG A 23 20.28 -2.15 -6.97
N GLU A 24 19.78 -2.00 -5.74
CA GLU A 24 19.46 -3.14 -4.87
C GLU A 24 18.33 -3.96 -5.48
N LEU A 25 17.25 -3.30 -5.91
CA LEU A 25 16.11 -3.95 -6.57
C LEU A 25 16.52 -4.69 -7.85
N ALA A 26 17.41 -4.10 -8.66
CA ALA A 26 17.97 -4.76 -9.84
C ALA A 26 18.76 -6.03 -9.50
N LYS A 27 19.58 -5.97 -8.45
CA LYS A 27 20.35 -7.13 -7.96
C LYS A 27 19.44 -8.24 -7.44
N GLU A 28 18.40 -7.88 -6.69
CA GLU A 28 17.47 -8.83 -6.07
C GLU A 28 16.52 -9.48 -7.08
N THR A 29 16.04 -8.73 -8.06
CA THR A 29 15.10 -9.22 -9.08
C THR A 29 15.79 -9.85 -10.30
N GLY A 30 17.11 -9.65 -10.44
CA GLY A 30 17.88 -10.09 -11.61
C GLY A 30 17.57 -9.31 -12.89
N VAL A 31 16.97 -8.13 -12.76
CA VAL A 31 16.52 -7.28 -13.87
C VAL A 31 17.50 -6.12 -14.07
N ALA A 32 17.70 -5.68 -15.31
CA ALA A 32 18.56 -4.53 -15.61
C ALA A 32 18.04 -3.25 -14.92
N LEU A 33 18.97 -2.39 -14.49
CA LEU A 33 18.65 -1.14 -13.76
C LEU A 33 17.67 -0.23 -14.50
N GLY A 34 17.86 -0.04 -15.81
CA GLY A 34 16.97 0.79 -16.63
C GLY A 34 15.56 0.21 -16.74
N THR A 35 15.45 -1.12 -16.76
CA THR A 35 14.19 -1.84 -16.75
C THR A 35 13.48 -1.64 -15.41
N VAL A 36 14.17 -1.79 -14.27
CA VAL A 36 13.62 -1.49 -12.93
C VAL A 36 13.05 -0.07 -12.86
N ASN A 37 13.80 0.94 -13.32
CA ASN A 37 13.32 2.34 -13.34
C ASN A 37 12.02 2.49 -14.14
N THR A 38 11.98 1.84 -15.31
CA THR A 38 10.81 1.88 -16.21
C THR A 38 9.60 1.21 -15.56
N HIS A 39 9.78 0.04 -14.95
CA HIS A 39 8.71 -0.69 -14.26
C HIS A 39 8.17 0.10 -13.07
N ILE A 40 9.03 0.66 -12.21
CA ILE A 40 8.58 1.50 -11.08
C ILE A 40 7.70 2.65 -11.57
N LYS A 41 8.17 3.42 -12.56
CA LYS A 41 7.39 4.54 -13.12
C LYS A 41 6.06 4.08 -13.71
N GLN A 42 6.03 2.94 -14.40
CA GLN A 42 4.79 2.40 -14.95
C GLN A 42 3.81 1.97 -13.85
N LEU A 43 4.29 1.32 -12.79
CA LEU A 43 3.49 0.89 -11.65
C LEU A 43 2.93 2.09 -10.88
N GLU A 44 3.69 3.16 -10.73
CA GLU A 44 3.26 4.44 -10.14
C GLU A 44 2.21 5.15 -11.02
N ASN A 45 2.46 5.26 -12.33
CA ASN A 45 1.54 5.88 -13.27
C ASN A 45 0.20 5.13 -13.34
N LYS A 46 0.23 3.80 -13.24
CA LYS A 46 -0.96 2.94 -13.18
C LYS A 46 -1.63 2.94 -11.81
N LYS A 47 -1.12 3.68 -10.82
CA LYS A 47 -1.59 3.70 -9.42
C LYS A 47 -1.60 2.32 -8.75
N ILE A 48 -0.76 1.40 -9.22
CA ILE A 48 -0.48 0.15 -8.53
C ILE A 48 0.39 0.45 -7.32
N ILE A 49 1.48 1.20 -7.52
CA ILE A 49 2.19 1.87 -6.43
C ILE A 49 1.45 3.18 -6.14
N ARG A 50 0.78 3.25 -4.98
CA ARG A 50 0.00 4.42 -4.57
C ARG A 50 0.84 5.45 -3.81
N GLY A 51 1.93 5.01 -3.19
CA GLY A 51 2.85 5.84 -2.43
C GLY A 51 3.82 4.99 -1.62
N TYR A 52 4.80 5.65 -1.02
CA TYR A 52 5.77 5.06 -0.11
C TYR A 52 5.51 5.60 1.28
N LEU A 53 5.32 4.70 2.24
CA LEU A 53 4.88 5.02 3.59
C LEU A 53 5.91 4.51 4.60
N ALA A 54 6.04 5.21 5.72
CA ALA A 54 6.74 4.68 6.87
C ALA A 54 5.89 3.60 7.54
N ASP A 55 6.52 2.50 7.95
CA ASP A 55 5.91 1.55 8.86
C ASP A 55 5.99 2.13 10.28
N ILE A 56 4.85 2.57 10.81
CA ILE A 56 4.76 3.28 12.08
C ILE A 56 4.13 2.34 13.08
N ASP A 57 4.85 2.06 14.15
CA ASP A 57 4.35 1.33 15.33
C ASP A 57 3.21 2.13 15.98
N PRO A 58 1.94 1.67 15.88
CA PRO A 58 0.79 2.41 16.38
C PRO A 58 0.83 2.60 17.90
N GLU A 59 1.34 1.63 18.66
CA GLU A 59 1.40 1.72 20.13
C GLU A 59 2.35 2.83 20.57
N LYS A 60 3.48 2.99 19.88
CA LYS A 60 4.47 4.05 20.19
C LYS A 60 3.99 5.44 19.84
N VAL A 61 2.98 5.58 18.98
CA VAL A 61 2.40 6.87 18.61
C VAL A 61 1.03 7.12 19.26
N GLY A 62 0.66 6.31 20.26
CA GLY A 62 -0.52 6.53 21.12
C GLY A 62 -1.81 5.87 20.63
N PHE A 63 -1.75 5.01 19.60
CA PHE A 63 -2.86 4.15 19.17
C PHE A 63 -2.82 2.83 19.95
N ASN A 64 -3.17 2.90 21.23
CA ASN A 64 -3.05 1.78 22.15
C ASN A 64 -4.25 0.81 22.10
N LEU A 65 -5.23 1.09 21.24
CA LEU A 65 -6.44 0.27 21.09
C LEU A 65 -6.74 0.08 19.61
N THR A 66 -6.79 -1.18 19.19
CA THR A 66 -7.33 -1.59 17.89
C THR A 66 -8.58 -2.43 18.15
N ALA A 67 -9.68 -2.09 17.49
CA ALA A 67 -10.96 -2.79 17.66
C ALA A 67 -11.59 -3.13 16.30
N ILE A 68 -12.17 -4.32 16.20
CA ILE A 68 -13.03 -4.72 15.08
C ILE A 68 -14.47 -4.65 15.58
N ILE A 69 -15.29 -3.79 14.98
CA ILE A 69 -16.67 -3.53 15.42
C ILE A 69 -17.64 -4.05 14.37
N ASN A 70 -18.52 -4.96 14.77
CA ASN A 70 -19.63 -5.40 13.93
C ASN A 70 -20.84 -4.48 14.15
N LEU A 71 -21.40 -3.95 13.05
CA LEU A 71 -22.54 -3.05 13.10
C LEU A 71 -23.76 -3.71 12.46
N ARG A 72 -24.93 -3.60 13.11
CA ARG A 72 -26.21 -3.93 12.51
C ARG A 72 -26.85 -2.63 12.02
N ILE A 73 -26.98 -2.48 10.71
CA ILE A 73 -27.46 -1.24 10.08
C ILE A 73 -28.91 -1.43 9.63
N LYS A 74 -29.76 -0.43 9.90
CA LYS A 74 -31.15 -0.41 9.42
C LYS A 74 -31.16 -0.36 7.89
N LYS A 75 -32.08 -1.10 7.26
CA LYS A 75 -32.23 -1.09 5.79
C LYS A 75 -32.47 0.35 5.31
N GLY A 76 -31.72 0.77 4.30
CA GLY A 76 -31.83 2.09 3.67
C GLY A 76 -30.95 3.19 4.26
N THR A 77 -30.23 2.95 5.37
CA THR A 77 -29.39 3.99 6.02
C THR A 77 -27.88 3.76 5.90
N LEU A 78 -27.45 2.83 5.02
CA LEU A 78 -26.04 2.43 4.92
C LEU A 78 -25.12 3.59 4.54
N MET A 79 -25.50 4.40 3.55
CA MET A 79 -24.67 5.50 3.07
C MET A 79 -24.52 6.61 4.13
N ASP A 80 -25.59 6.93 4.85
CA ASP A 80 -25.56 7.93 5.91
C ASP A 80 -24.66 7.50 7.07
N VAL A 81 -24.79 6.24 7.50
CA VAL A 81 -23.93 5.66 8.55
C VAL A 81 -22.47 5.64 8.09
N GLN A 82 -22.19 5.26 6.85
CA GLN A 82 -20.84 5.28 6.28
C GLN A 82 -20.25 6.69 6.30
N ALA A 83 -21.00 7.70 5.83
CA ALA A 83 -20.52 9.08 5.80
C ALA A 83 -20.24 9.63 7.20
N SER A 84 -21.09 9.29 8.17
CA SER A 84 -20.89 9.69 9.57
C SER A 84 -19.62 9.08 10.17
N ILE A 85 -19.32 7.80 9.88
CA ILE A 85 -18.11 7.14 10.37
C ILE A 85 -16.87 7.68 9.67
N ALA A 86 -16.92 7.88 8.35
CA ALA A 86 -15.79 8.37 7.56
C ALA A 86 -15.33 9.79 7.94
N ASN A 87 -16.26 10.62 8.42
CA ASN A 87 -15.96 11.98 8.89
C ASN A 87 -15.53 12.04 10.36
N HIS A 88 -15.53 10.93 11.08
CA HIS A 88 -15.08 10.92 12.46
C HIS A 88 -13.57 11.18 12.48
N SER A 89 -13.13 12.15 13.29
CA SER A 89 -11.74 12.62 13.33
C SER A 89 -10.77 11.60 13.97
N ARG A 90 -11.30 10.44 14.40
CA ARG A 90 -10.56 9.26 14.87
C ARG A 90 -11.34 7.98 14.58
#